data_AF-A0A7S2VXJ6-F1
#
_entry.id   AF-A0A7S2VXJ6-F1
#
_cell.length_a   1.000
_cell.length_b   1.000
_cell.length_c   1.000
_cell.angle_alpha   90.00
_cell.angle_beta   90.00
_cell.angle_gamma   90.00
#
_symmetry.space_group_name_H-M   'P 1'
#
loop_
_entity.id
_entity.type
_entity.pdbx_description
1 polymer ?
#
loop_
_entity_poly.entity_id
_entity_poly.type
_entity_poly.pdbx_seq_one_letter_code
_entity_poly.pdbx_strand_id
1 'polypeptide(L)'
;KQPPRTKITSTVTTLIVAGITYALIVRQITPNYVDYSPVTDTVTDFAKQSVRDAYVAERVKQLKQEANDRRASREAVAKESKVETPRESVAGAGSATTKRVSEATSVKDISGERGYDDDTWHMIQANEPKDDECHVLPLSDYWGPQKVGEGSTTVADDAECCALCKQTATCRFWRTDPSNPGSCFTGVLPTVYMPPMYGQEHNKKTTSGTLYPNTPKYAGGGSEGWETCVHTMITSNGSPYMNWQTRIFYETWKKAASEKDSILRRFTRVLHRSTEDELMKLIPTWRVDPTHKDCDVYCDYAVKDRARAIYQWSQTQDAKQCSHILMAETDYLFIRSPPPSVVLAKGFSYGFMFGYIVPSYPNAKPASLELHDEAKDGPLKDVYQTGNAPQCIHRDDLERVSEVWAQKVELGETSETVKKVFGWVRDMYAWSFAAAAVRPKL
;
A
#
# COMPACT_ATOMS: atom_id res chain seq x y z
N LYS A 1 -28.61 45.88 1.52
CA LYS A 1 -27.20 45.72 1.96
C LYS A 1 -27.12 44.48 2.84
N GLN A 2 -26.69 43.34 2.29
CA GLN A 2 -26.27 42.15 3.06
C GLN A 2 -24.73 42.17 3.14
N PRO A 3 -24.11 41.71 4.26
CA PRO A 3 -22.66 41.64 4.35
C PRO A 3 -22.12 40.47 3.52
N PRO A 4 -20.88 40.55 3.01
CA PRO A 4 -20.31 39.51 2.16
C PRO A 4 -20.00 38.25 2.99
N ARG A 5 -20.48 37.08 2.53
CA ARG A 5 -20.03 35.78 3.05
C ARG A 5 -18.56 35.59 2.69
N THR A 6 -17.70 35.59 3.70
CA THR A 6 -16.31 35.15 3.61
C THR A 6 -16.26 33.68 3.23
N LYS A 7 -15.72 33.38 2.04
CA LYS A 7 -15.40 32.01 1.63
C LYS A 7 -14.20 31.53 2.44
N ILE A 8 -14.46 30.72 3.46
CA ILE A 8 -13.41 29.87 4.05
C ILE A 8 -13.01 28.89 2.93
N THR A 9 -11.79 29.04 2.42
CA THR A 9 -11.25 28.21 1.36
C THR A 9 -11.03 26.78 1.87
N SER A 10 -11.38 25.80 1.04
CA SER A 10 -11.22 24.34 1.26
C SER A 10 -9.91 23.96 1.97
N THR A 11 -8.82 24.64 1.66
CA THR A 11 -7.48 24.45 2.25
C THR A 11 -7.43 24.63 3.76
N VAL A 12 -8.17 25.60 4.33
CA VAL A 12 -8.17 25.86 5.78
C VAL A 12 -8.87 24.73 6.53
N THR A 13 -9.99 24.24 5.98
CA THR A 13 -10.71 23.10 6.55
C THR A 13 -9.86 21.84 6.49
N THR A 14 -9.15 21.58 5.39
CA THR A 14 -8.23 20.44 5.26
C THR A 14 -7.09 20.49 6.28
N LEU A 15 -6.50 21.67 6.53
CA LEU A 15 -5.42 21.82 7.50
C LEU A 15 -5.90 21.65 8.95
N ILE A 16 -7.12 22.12 9.27
CA ILE A 16 -7.73 21.92 10.60
C ILE A 16 -8.02 20.44 10.83
N VAL A 17 -8.60 19.74 9.84
CA VAL A 17 -8.86 18.30 9.93
C VAL A 17 -7.55 17.52 10.06
N ALA A 18 -6.52 17.87 9.29
CA ALA A 18 -5.20 17.25 9.39
C ALA A 18 -4.56 17.47 10.78
N GLY A 19 -4.67 18.67 11.34
CA GLY A 19 -4.15 18.99 12.68
C GLY A 19 -4.89 18.26 13.82
N ILE A 20 -6.22 18.17 13.75
CA ILE A 20 -7.03 17.42 14.72
C ILE A 20 -6.72 15.92 14.62
N THR A 21 -6.65 15.38 13.41
CA THR A 21 -6.29 13.97 13.17
C THR A 21 -4.89 13.67 13.70
N TYR A 22 -3.90 14.54 13.42
CA TYR A 22 -2.55 14.41 13.94
C TYR A 22 -2.51 14.44 15.48
N ALA A 23 -3.20 15.38 16.12
CA ALA A 23 -3.25 15.47 17.58
C ALA A 23 -3.93 14.25 18.24
N LEU A 24 -4.99 13.72 17.62
CA LEU A 24 -5.67 12.50 18.08
C LEU A 24 -4.76 11.28 17.92
N ILE A 25 -4.02 11.18 16.82
CA ILE A 25 -3.04 10.11 16.57
C ILE A 25 -1.92 10.16 17.62
N VAL A 26 -1.32 11.33 17.86
CA VAL A 26 -0.26 11.47 18.86
C VAL A 26 -0.74 11.08 20.25
N ARG A 27 -1.95 11.52 20.63
CA ARG A 27 -2.50 11.30 21.98
C ARG A 27 -3.01 9.88 22.23
N GLN A 28 -3.51 9.17 21.22
CA GLN A 28 -4.10 7.83 21.39
C GLN A 28 -3.24 6.68 20.87
N ILE A 29 -2.35 6.93 19.89
CA ILE A 29 -1.61 5.87 19.18
C ILE A 29 -0.13 5.85 19.58
N THR A 30 0.47 7.00 19.87
CA THR A 30 1.91 7.12 20.20
C THR A 30 2.15 7.89 21.50
N PRO A 31 1.75 7.35 22.68
CA PRO A 31 1.82 8.07 23.95
C PRO A 31 3.24 8.42 24.42
N ASN A 32 4.26 7.76 23.86
CA ASN A 32 5.69 8.02 24.14
C ASN A 32 6.33 8.98 23.12
N TYR A 33 5.55 9.63 22.26
CA TYR A 33 6.05 10.63 21.34
C TYR A 33 6.49 11.88 22.12
N VAL A 34 7.80 12.11 22.18
CA VAL A 34 8.37 13.37 22.67
C VAL A 34 8.50 14.30 21.48
N ASP A 35 7.58 15.27 21.39
CA ASP A 35 7.65 16.34 20.41
C ASP A 35 8.80 17.29 20.78
N TYR A 36 9.78 17.42 19.87
CA TYR A 36 10.87 18.40 20.02
C TYR A 36 10.49 19.78 19.45
N SER A 37 9.25 19.97 19.02
CA SER A 37 8.73 21.27 18.63
C SER A 37 8.38 22.09 19.88
N PRO A 38 8.79 23.36 19.98
CA PRO A 38 8.37 24.19 21.09
C PRO A 38 6.84 24.35 21.06
N VAL A 39 6.19 23.84 22.10
CA VAL A 39 4.76 24.01 22.35
C VAL A 39 4.48 25.50 22.40
N THR A 40 3.78 26.01 21.38
CA THR A 40 3.14 27.33 21.47
C THR A 40 1.68 27.09 21.80
N ASP A 41 1.30 27.56 22.98
CA ASP A 41 -0.02 27.40 23.54
C ASP A 41 -1.09 27.99 22.61
N THR A 42 -2.05 27.13 22.26
CA THR A 42 -3.32 27.41 21.57
C THR A 42 -3.30 27.67 20.06
N VAL A 43 -4.03 26.79 19.35
CA VAL A 43 -4.31 26.74 17.90
C VAL A 43 -4.88 28.04 17.32
N THR A 44 -5.30 28.99 18.15
CA THR A 44 -5.85 30.29 17.74
C THR A 44 -4.82 31.31 17.27
N ASP A 45 -3.55 31.21 17.69
CA ASP A 45 -2.54 32.23 17.36
C ASP A 45 -1.83 32.01 16.02
N PHE A 46 -1.71 30.76 15.56
CA PHE A 46 -1.13 30.43 14.24
C PHE A 46 -1.97 30.89 13.04
N ALA A 47 -3.21 31.34 13.29
CA ALA A 47 -4.06 31.96 12.29
C ALA A 47 -3.60 33.37 11.90
N LYS A 48 -2.83 34.05 12.76
CA LYS A 48 -2.30 35.40 12.49
C LYS A 48 -1.10 35.32 11.55
N GLN A 49 -1.13 36.09 10.47
CA GLN A 49 -0.06 36.10 9.46
C GLN A 49 1.30 36.50 10.06
N SER A 50 1.32 37.43 11.02
CA SER A 50 2.53 37.82 11.74
C SER A 50 3.19 36.68 12.52
N VAL A 51 2.41 35.73 13.05
CA VAL A 51 2.93 34.57 13.79
C VAL A 51 3.53 33.55 12.82
N ARG A 52 2.91 33.35 11.65
CA ARG A 52 3.45 32.49 10.58
C ARG A 52 4.75 33.05 10.01
N ASP A 53 4.79 34.36 9.75
CA ASP A 53 5.97 35.01 9.19
C ASP A 53 7.13 34.99 10.20
N ALA A 54 6.85 35.19 11.50
CA ALA A 54 7.84 35.03 12.56
C ALA A 54 8.35 33.58 12.67
N TYR A 55 7.45 32.59 12.63
CA TYR A 55 7.81 31.17 12.64
C TYR A 55 8.68 30.78 11.44
N VAL A 56 8.32 31.23 10.23
CA VAL A 56 9.11 30.97 9.01
C VAL A 56 10.47 31.64 9.11
N ALA A 57 10.55 32.88 9.59
CA ALA A 57 11.83 33.59 9.77
C ALA A 57 12.74 32.87 10.77
N GLU A 58 12.18 32.40 11.89
CA GLU A 58 12.91 31.65 12.91
C GLU A 58 13.36 30.27 12.42
N ARG A 59 12.50 29.56 11.67
CA ARG A 59 12.86 28.27 11.08
C ARG A 59 13.93 28.42 9.99
N VAL A 60 13.87 29.47 9.18
CA VAL A 60 14.93 29.79 8.21
C VAL A 60 16.25 30.09 8.92
N LYS A 61 16.22 30.77 10.07
CA LYS A 61 17.42 31.02 10.88
C LYS A 61 18.01 29.72 11.44
N GLN A 62 17.17 28.83 11.96
CA GLN A 62 17.61 27.52 12.46
C GLN A 62 18.18 26.64 11.34
N LEU A 63 17.52 26.56 10.18
CA LEU A 63 18.01 25.78 9.04
C LEU A 63 19.36 26.31 8.53
N LYS A 64 19.58 27.63 8.57
CA LYS A 64 20.89 28.23 8.27
C LYS A 64 21.94 27.86 9.31
N GLN A 65 21.58 27.83 10.59
CA GLN A 65 22.48 27.40 11.66
C GLN A 65 22.84 25.92 11.52
N GLU A 66 21.84 25.04 11.33
CA GLU A 66 22.04 23.61 11.09
C GLU A 66 22.92 23.34 9.85
N ALA A 67 22.74 24.12 8.78
CA ALA A 67 23.58 24.04 7.58
C ALA A 67 25.04 24.48 7.85
N ASN A 68 25.23 25.53 8.64
CA ASN A 68 26.56 26.00 9.07
C ASN A 68 27.24 24.98 9.99
N ASP A 69 26.51 24.37 10.92
CA ASP A 69 27.04 23.36 11.84
C ASP A 69 27.41 22.07 11.09
N ARG A 70 26.61 21.68 10.08
CA ARG A 70 26.94 20.56 9.17
C ARG A 70 28.18 20.88 8.31
N ARG A 71 28.33 22.12 7.85
CA ARG A 71 29.52 22.55 7.10
C ARG A 71 30.76 22.55 8.00
N ALA A 72 30.67 23.08 9.21
CA ALA A 72 31.74 23.06 10.20
C ALA A 72 32.14 21.63 10.58
N SER A 73 31.17 20.72 10.74
CA SER A 73 31.41 19.30 11.00
C SER A 73 32.12 18.62 9.84
N ARG A 74 31.72 18.92 8.59
CA ARG A 74 32.42 18.40 7.38
C ARG A 74 33.85 18.94 7.27
N GLU A 75 34.07 20.21 7.60
CA GLU A 75 35.39 20.83 7.61
C GLU A 75 36.28 20.30 8.75
N ALA A 76 35.70 19.93 9.89
CA ALA A 76 36.39 19.27 11.01
C ALA A 76 36.79 17.82 10.66
N VAL A 77 35.88 17.04 10.08
CA VAL A 77 36.16 15.67 9.61
C VAL A 77 37.22 15.67 8.49
N ALA A 78 37.20 16.66 7.60
CA ALA A 78 38.22 16.83 6.56
C ALA A 78 39.60 17.26 7.10
N LYS A 79 39.65 17.84 8.32
CA LYS A 79 40.90 18.16 9.02
C LYS A 79 41.43 16.97 9.80
N GLU A 80 40.56 16.16 10.42
CA GLU A 80 40.95 14.92 11.10
C GLU A 80 41.41 13.83 10.13
N SER A 81 40.88 13.77 8.90
CA SER A 81 41.33 12.83 7.87
C SER A 81 42.73 13.13 7.29
N LYS A 82 43.43 14.16 7.78
CA LYS A 82 44.81 14.50 7.39
C LYS A 82 45.87 14.14 8.45
N VAL A 83 45.49 13.51 9.56
CA VAL A 83 46.44 13.05 10.58
C VAL A 83 46.39 11.53 10.68
N GLU A 84 47.45 10.87 10.21
CA GLU A 84 47.60 9.42 10.21
C GLU A 84 48.02 8.86 11.59
N THR A 85 47.37 7.76 12.00
CA THR A 85 47.78 6.67 12.92
C THR A 85 47.84 6.88 14.45
N PRO A 86 47.78 5.81 15.29
CA PRO A 86 47.11 4.49 15.14
C PRO A 86 46.21 4.10 16.34
N ARG A 87 45.44 3.01 16.15
CA ARG A 87 44.53 2.34 17.10
C ARG A 87 45.18 1.98 18.45
N GLU A 88 44.45 2.27 19.54
CA GLU A 88 44.50 1.51 20.79
C GLU A 88 43.09 1.32 21.39
N SER A 89 42.91 0.14 21.97
CA SER A 89 41.71 -0.39 22.63
C SER A 89 41.65 0.01 24.10
N VAL A 90 40.51 0.49 24.62
CA VAL A 90 40.17 0.38 26.05
C VAL A 90 38.66 0.25 26.25
N ALA A 91 38.30 -0.71 27.08
CA ALA A 91 36.97 -0.99 27.60
C ALA A 91 36.61 -0.08 28.79
N GLY A 92 35.30 0.10 29.02
CA GLY A 92 34.77 0.17 30.39
C GLY A 92 34.11 1.47 30.85
N ALA A 93 32.88 1.27 31.34
CA ALA A 93 32.21 1.97 32.43
C ALA A 93 31.45 3.29 32.15
N GLY A 94 30.12 3.15 32.23
CA GLY A 94 29.32 3.92 33.18
C GLY A 94 28.35 4.93 32.58
N SER A 95 27.04 4.66 32.66
CA SER A 95 26.09 5.74 32.92
C SER A 95 24.78 5.24 33.52
N ALA A 96 24.56 5.74 34.74
CA ALA A 96 23.30 6.24 35.31
C ALA A 96 21.99 5.47 35.05
N THR A 97 21.53 4.86 36.13
CA THR A 97 20.16 4.44 36.42
C THR A 97 19.20 5.63 36.34
N THR A 98 18.28 5.62 35.38
CA THR A 98 17.04 6.41 35.45
C THR A 98 15.87 5.45 35.29
N LYS A 99 15.23 5.11 36.41
CA LYS A 99 14.00 4.30 36.47
C LYS A 99 12.78 5.19 36.29
N ARG A 100 11.80 4.64 35.56
CA ARG A 100 10.37 4.98 35.41
C ARG A 100 9.99 6.05 34.38
N VAL A 101 9.46 5.58 33.25
CA VAL A 101 8.13 6.00 32.76
C VAL A 101 7.39 4.75 32.23
N SER A 102 6.17 4.57 32.73
CA SER A 102 5.07 3.63 32.42
C SER A 102 5.29 2.44 31.48
N GLU A 103 4.98 1.24 32.00
CA GLU A 103 4.55 0.06 31.24
C GLU A 103 3.26 0.39 30.46
N ALA A 104 3.39 0.98 29.28
CA ALA A 104 2.47 0.66 28.20
C ALA A 104 2.78 -0.79 27.82
N THR A 105 1.81 -1.69 27.93
CA THR A 105 1.92 -3.09 27.53
C THR A 105 2.58 -3.14 26.15
N SER A 106 3.88 -3.45 26.10
CA SER A 106 4.62 -3.46 24.85
C SER A 106 4.01 -4.58 24.03
N VAL A 107 3.25 -4.25 22.99
CA VAL A 107 2.81 -5.23 22.00
C VAL A 107 4.07 -5.96 21.57
N LYS A 108 4.11 -7.27 21.81
CA LYS A 108 5.28 -8.10 21.50
C LYS A 108 5.66 -7.83 20.05
N ASP A 109 6.92 -7.49 19.81
CA ASP A 109 7.38 -7.29 18.43
C ASP A 109 7.39 -8.64 17.72
N ILE A 110 6.37 -8.84 16.90
CA ILE A 110 6.16 -10.07 16.12
C ILE A 110 6.73 -9.96 14.71
N SER A 111 7.39 -8.85 14.35
CA SER A 111 7.91 -8.60 12.99
C SER A 111 9.02 -9.54 12.52
N GLY A 112 9.52 -10.40 13.41
CA GLY A 112 10.46 -11.47 13.11
C GLY A 112 9.96 -12.86 13.51
N GLU A 113 8.68 -13.02 13.86
CA GLU A 113 8.15 -14.32 14.23
C GLU A 113 8.11 -15.27 13.03
N ARG A 114 8.25 -16.55 13.37
CA ARG A 114 8.11 -17.65 12.43
C ARG A 114 6.65 -17.76 11.98
N GLY A 115 6.45 -18.18 10.73
CA GLY A 115 5.14 -18.47 10.19
C GLY A 115 4.57 -19.77 10.76
N TYR A 116 3.48 -20.22 10.16
CA TYR A 116 2.82 -21.46 10.57
C TYR A 116 3.39 -22.66 9.83
N ASP A 117 3.56 -23.77 10.54
CA ASP A 117 3.69 -25.09 9.92
C ASP A 117 2.38 -25.49 9.21
N ASP A 118 2.46 -26.54 8.40
CA ASP A 118 1.34 -27.00 7.56
C ASP A 118 0.12 -27.40 8.39
N ASP A 119 0.32 -28.12 9.51
CA ASP A 119 -0.76 -28.56 10.39
C ASP A 119 -1.51 -27.38 11.00
N THR A 120 -0.76 -26.39 11.52
CA THR A 120 -1.34 -25.17 12.09
C THR A 120 -2.03 -24.33 11.02
N TRP A 121 -1.45 -24.24 9.82
CA TRP A 121 -2.05 -23.54 8.69
C TRP A 121 -3.38 -24.16 8.27
N HIS A 122 -3.44 -25.49 8.13
CA HIS A 122 -4.68 -26.21 7.79
C HIS A 122 -5.76 -26.00 8.85
N MET A 123 -5.39 -25.98 10.12
CA MET A 123 -6.33 -25.68 11.21
C MET A 123 -6.87 -24.25 11.11
N ILE A 124 -6.00 -23.25 10.89
CA ILE A 124 -6.42 -21.84 10.73
C ILE A 124 -7.38 -21.71 9.55
N GLN A 125 -7.05 -22.31 8.41
CA GLN A 125 -7.86 -22.26 7.20
C GLN A 125 -9.21 -22.99 7.37
N ALA A 126 -9.24 -24.11 8.10
CA ALA A 126 -10.47 -24.84 8.38
C ALA A 126 -11.42 -24.08 9.33
N ASN A 127 -10.88 -23.19 10.15
CA ASN A 127 -11.66 -22.35 11.07
C ASN A 127 -12.24 -21.10 10.39
N GLU A 128 -11.87 -20.79 9.15
CA GLU A 128 -12.46 -19.67 8.43
C GLU A 128 -13.95 -19.91 8.12
N PRO A 129 -14.78 -18.87 8.17
CA PRO A 129 -16.14 -18.95 7.64
C PRO A 129 -16.13 -19.43 6.18
N LYS A 130 -17.17 -20.16 5.80
CA LYS A 130 -17.37 -20.54 4.39
C LYS A 130 -17.50 -19.27 3.55
N ASP A 131 -16.89 -19.31 2.37
CA ASP A 131 -16.95 -18.21 1.42
C ASP A 131 -18.39 -17.97 0.95
N ASP A 132 -18.76 -16.70 0.80
CA ASP A 132 -20.07 -16.33 0.27
C ASP A 132 -20.05 -16.48 -1.25
N GLU A 133 -20.61 -17.57 -1.77
CA GLU A 133 -20.65 -17.84 -3.22
C GLU A 133 -21.30 -16.72 -4.05
N CYS A 134 -22.18 -15.91 -3.45
CA CYS A 134 -22.88 -14.82 -4.15
C CYS A 134 -22.16 -13.48 -4.04
N HIS A 135 -21.13 -13.38 -3.18
CA HIS A 135 -20.36 -12.18 -2.85
C HIS A 135 -21.26 -10.93 -2.75
N VAL A 136 -22.29 -11.01 -1.92
CA VAL A 136 -23.33 -9.98 -1.81
C VAL A 136 -22.74 -8.68 -1.29
N LEU A 137 -22.95 -7.60 -2.03
CA LEU A 137 -22.61 -6.24 -1.62
C LEU A 137 -23.89 -5.38 -1.58
N PRO A 138 -24.44 -5.13 -0.37
CA PRO A 138 -25.57 -4.21 -0.22
C PRO A 138 -25.11 -2.76 -0.43
N LEU A 139 -26.05 -1.90 -0.85
CA LEU A 139 -25.80 -0.47 -1.10
C LEU A 139 -24.64 -0.23 -2.07
N SER A 140 -24.61 -1.00 -3.14
CA SER A 140 -23.67 -0.82 -4.24
C SER A 140 -24.20 0.20 -5.25
N ASP A 141 -23.28 0.96 -5.88
CA ASP A 141 -23.62 1.94 -6.92
C ASP A 141 -23.24 1.47 -8.34
N TYR A 142 -22.81 0.22 -8.47
CA TYR A 142 -22.39 -0.32 -9.75
C TYR A 142 -23.59 -0.69 -10.63
N TRP A 143 -23.64 -0.14 -11.84
CA TRP A 143 -24.73 -0.42 -12.79
C TRP A 143 -24.63 -1.80 -13.47
N GLY A 144 -23.47 -2.44 -13.33
CA GLY A 144 -23.22 -3.74 -13.94
C GLY A 144 -22.51 -3.64 -15.29
N PRO A 145 -21.94 -4.77 -15.74
CA PRO A 145 -21.23 -4.87 -17.01
C PRO A 145 -22.21 -5.17 -18.16
N GLN A 146 -21.74 -5.83 -19.23
CA GLN A 146 -22.60 -6.26 -20.32
C GLN A 146 -23.69 -7.22 -19.83
N LYS A 147 -24.94 -6.92 -20.16
CA LYS A 147 -26.12 -7.72 -19.79
C LYS A 147 -26.12 -9.08 -20.48
N VAL A 148 -26.57 -10.12 -19.77
CA VAL A 148 -26.89 -11.44 -20.32
C VAL A 148 -28.40 -11.62 -20.40
N GLY A 149 -28.90 -12.05 -21.56
CA GLY A 149 -30.33 -12.33 -21.81
C GLY A 149 -31.19 -11.10 -22.17
N GLU A 150 -32.40 -11.36 -22.69
CA GLU A 150 -33.42 -10.36 -23.01
C GLU A 150 -34.44 -10.22 -21.87
N GLY A 151 -34.86 -8.99 -21.54
CA GLY A 151 -35.89 -8.73 -20.51
C GLY A 151 -35.39 -8.64 -19.06
N SER A 152 -36.21 -8.09 -18.16
CA SER A 152 -36.01 -8.12 -16.71
C SER A 152 -36.75 -9.35 -16.19
N THR A 153 -36.04 -10.33 -15.61
CA THR A 153 -36.69 -11.47 -14.95
C THR A 153 -37.19 -11.03 -13.58
N THR A 154 -38.42 -11.40 -13.25
CA THR A 154 -39.01 -11.11 -11.94
C THR A 154 -38.48 -12.10 -10.90
N VAL A 155 -37.89 -11.60 -9.82
CA VAL A 155 -37.39 -12.36 -8.67
C VAL A 155 -38.06 -11.86 -7.39
N ALA A 156 -38.16 -12.69 -6.36
CA ALA A 156 -38.69 -12.28 -5.06
C ALA A 156 -37.67 -11.49 -4.22
N ASP A 157 -36.39 -11.89 -4.28
CA ASP A 157 -35.33 -11.35 -3.45
C ASP A 157 -33.92 -11.47 -4.09
N ASP A 158 -32.91 -11.03 -3.34
CA ASP A 158 -31.50 -11.05 -3.74
C ASP A 158 -30.97 -12.49 -3.92
N ALA A 159 -31.46 -13.45 -3.13
CA ALA A 159 -31.03 -14.84 -3.20
C ALA A 159 -31.53 -15.52 -4.48
N GLU A 160 -32.78 -15.24 -4.89
CA GLU A 160 -33.31 -15.68 -6.17
C GLU A 160 -32.56 -15.05 -7.36
N CYS A 161 -32.15 -13.78 -7.26
CA CYS A 161 -31.34 -13.14 -8.30
C CYS A 161 -29.95 -13.79 -8.43
N CYS A 162 -29.30 -14.10 -7.31
CA CYS A 162 -28.06 -14.88 -7.33
C CYS A 162 -28.27 -16.27 -7.94
N ALA A 163 -29.33 -16.99 -7.54
CA ALA A 163 -29.66 -18.32 -8.07
C ALA A 163 -29.95 -18.28 -9.58
N LEU A 164 -30.63 -17.24 -10.07
CA LEU A 164 -30.85 -17.01 -11.49
C LEU A 164 -29.51 -16.84 -12.22
N CYS A 165 -28.58 -16.05 -11.66
CA CYS A 165 -27.25 -15.90 -12.25
C CYS A 165 -26.49 -17.23 -12.30
N LYS A 166 -26.56 -18.06 -11.24
CA LYS A 166 -25.93 -19.40 -11.21
C LYS A 166 -26.44 -20.31 -12.33
N GLN A 167 -27.72 -20.18 -12.71
CA GLN A 167 -28.36 -20.97 -13.77
C GLN A 167 -28.18 -20.37 -15.17
N THR A 168 -27.78 -19.10 -15.25
CA THR A 168 -27.63 -18.37 -16.52
C THR A 168 -26.22 -18.56 -17.06
N ALA A 169 -26.10 -19.17 -18.24
CA ALA A 169 -24.81 -19.37 -18.89
C ALA A 169 -24.04 -18.04 -19.01
N THR A 170 -22.75 -18.06 -18.65
CA THR A 170 -21.82 -16.90 -18.65
C THR A 170 -22.11 -15.78 -17.64
N CYS A 171 -23.18 -15.87 -16.84
CA CYS A 171 -23.46 -14.88 -15.81
C CYS A 171 -22.41 -14.95 -14.70
N ARG A 172 -21.86 -13.79 -14.35
CA ARG A 172 -20.86 -13.62 -13.28
C ARG A 172 -21.16 -12.43 -12.38
N PHE A 173 -22.16 -11.63 -12.74
CA PHE A 173 -22.60 -10.46 -12.00
C PHE A 173 -24.12 -10.47 -11.92
N TRP A 174 -24.67 -10.15 -10.76
CA TRP A 174 -26.09 -9.95 -10.57
C TRP A 174 -26.36 -8.70 -9.74
N ARG A 175 -27.56 -8.12 -9.91
CA ARG A 175 -27.98 -6.93 -9.16
C ARG A 175 -29.49 -6.82 -9.06
N THR A 176 -29.97 -6.41 -7.91
CA THR A 176 -31.37 -6.02 -7.65
C THR A 176 -31.45 -4.52 -7.38
N ASP A 177 -32.51 -3.88 -7.89
CA ASP A 177 -32.76 -2.45 -7.69
C ASP A 177 -34.06 -2.27 -6.88
N PRO A 178 -34.01 -1.71 -5.66
CA PRO A 178 -35.22 -1.52 -4.86
C PRO A 178 -36.18 -0.46 -5.44
N SER A 179 -35.73 0.38 -6.37
CA SER A 179 -36.62 1.28 -7.11
C SER A 179 -37.49 0.57 -8.15
N ASN A 180 -37.12 -0.67 -8.50
CA ASN A 180 -37.90 -1.56 -9.35
C ASN A 180 -38.00 -2.95 -8.70
N PRO A 181 -38.86 -3.09 -7.67
CA PRO A 181 -38.98 -4.31 -6.89
C PRO A 181 -39.19 -5.54 -7.77
N GLY A 182 -38.42 -6.58 -7.47
CA GLY A 182 -38.42 -7.84 -8.19
C GLY A 182 -37.69 -7.82 -9.53
N SER A 183 -37.01 -6.74 -9.93
CA SER A 183 -36.12 -6.79 -11.09
C SER A 183 -34.75 -7.40 -10.74
N CYS A 184 -34.33 -8.40 -11.51
CA CYS A 184 -32.97 -8.93 -11.46
C CYS A 184 -32.21 -8.59 -12.74
N PHE A 185 -31.03 -7.99 -12.59
CA PHE A 185 -30.07 -7.80 -13.66
C PHE A 185 -28.99 -8.87 -13.58
N THR A 186 -28.67 -9.53 -14.70
CA THR A 186 -27.59 -10.50 -14.83
C THR A 186 -26.60 -10.05 -15.90
N GLY A 187 -25.30 -10.20 -15.66
CA GLY A 187 -24.24 -9.71 -16.55
C GLY A 187 -22.97 -10.58 -16.60
N VAL A 188 -22.16 -10.36 -17.63
CA VAL A 188 -20.83 -10.96 -17.80
C VAL A 188 -19.78 -9.98 -17.29
N LEU A 189 -18.97 -10.39 -16.31
CA LEU A 189 -17.85 -9.57 -15.86
C LEU A 189 -16.77 -9.47 -16.95
N PRO A 190 -16.13 -8.30 -17.12
CA PRO A 190 -14.98 -8.12 -18.02
C PRO A 190 -13.82 -9.07 -17.71
N THR A 191 -13.59 -9.35 -16.42
CA THR A 191 -12.62 -10.35 -15.95
C THR A 191 -13.28 -11.30 -14.97
N VAL A 192 -12.73 -12.51 -14.86
CA VAL A 192 -13.33 -13.60 -14.09
C VAL A 192 -13.42 -13.29 -12.59
N TYR A 193 -12.46 -12.53 -12.05
CA TYR A 193 -12.32 -12.19 -10.63
C TYR A 193 -12.47 -10.69 -10.35
N MET A 194 -13.46 -10.03 -10.97
CA MET A 194 -13.71 -8.60 -10.75
C MET A 194 -14.62 -8.37 -9.53
N PRO A 195 -14.21 -7.56 -8.53
CA PRO A 195 -15.04 -7.27 -7.37
C PRO A 195 -16.31 -6.47 -7.74
N PRO A 196 -17.43 -6.65 -7.02
CA PRO A 196 -18.54 -5.71 -7.11
C PRO A 196 -18.04 -4.32 -6.66
N MET A 197 -18.31 -3.28 -7.45
CA MET A 197 -17.79 -1.95 -7.16
C MET A 197 -18.61 -1.26 -6.06
N TYR A 198 -17.88 -0.65 -5.12
CA TYR A 198 -18.46 0.16 -4.06
C TYR A 198 -18.91 1.52 -4.60
N GLY A 199 -20.03 2.03 -4.09
CA GLY A 199 -20.28 3.46 -4.09
C GLY A 199 -21.21 3.81 -2.94
N GLN A 200 -20.77 4.76 -2.13
CA GLN A 200 -21.55 5.31 -1.01
C GLN A 200 -22.23 6.63 -1.41
N GLU A 201 -21.91 7.17 -2.59
CA GLU A 201 -22.17 8.57 -2.93
C GLU A 201 -23.41 8.78 -3.79
N HIS A 202 -24.17 7.73 -4.09
CA HIS A 202 -25.44 7.89 -4.76
C HIS A 202 -26.58 7.45 -3.85
N ASN A 203 -27.71 8.17 -3.88
CA ASN A 203 -28.95 7.87 -3.16
C ASN A 203 -29.60 6.52 -3.58
N LYS A 204 -28.80 5.58 -4.09
CA LYS A 204 -29.23 4.30 -4.64
C LYS A 204 -28.94 3.21 -3.63
N LYS A 205 -29.88 2.28 -3.53
CA LYS A 205 -29.86 1.20 -2.54
C LYS A 205 -29.76 -0.16 -3.24
N THR A 206 -29.05 -0.26 -4.37
CA THR A 206 -28.99 -1.51 -5.11
C THR A 206 -28.14 -2.54 -4.37
N THR A 207 -28.56 -3.80 -4.38
CA THR A 207 -27.71 -4.92 -3.94
C THR A 207 -27.10 -5.53 -5.19
N SER A 208 -25.78 -5.72 -5.20
CA SER A 208 -25.10 -6.46 -6.26
C SER A 208 -24.37 -7.66 -5.68
N GLY A 209 -23.98 -8.57 -6.55
CA GLY A 209 -23.07 -9.65 -6.20
C GLY A 209 -22.40 -10.22 -7.43
N THR A 210 -21.41 -11.07 -7.19
CA THR A 210 -20.58 -11.68 -8.22
C THR A 210 -20.46 -13.18 -7.99
N LEU A 211 -20.19 -13.92 -9.05
CA LEU A 211 -19.96 -15.37 -8.99
C LEU A 211 -18.56 -15.67 -9.49
N TYR A 212 -17.60 -15.81 -8.58
CA TYR A 212 -16.26 -16.25 -8.96
C TYR A 212 -16.22 -17.76 -9.19
N PRO A 213 -15.28 -18.27 -10.01
CA PRO A 213 -14.86 -19.66 -9.91
C PRO A 213 -14.28 -19.95 -8.51
N ASN A 214 -13.97 -21.22 -8.25
CA ASN A 214 -13.28 -21.62 -7.03
C ASN A 214 -11.98 -20.83 -6.84
N THR A 215 -11.93 -20.00 -5.80
CA THR A 215 -10.74 -19.28 -5.35
C THR A 215 -9.66 -20.30 -4.96
N PRO A 216 -8.50 -20.31 -5.63
CA PRO A 216 -7.48 -21.32 -5.41
C PRO A 216 -6.74 -21.02 -4.10
N LYS A 217 -7.11 -21.74 -3.05
CA LYS A 217 -6.50 -21.61 -1.74
C LYS A 217 -5.08 -22.16 -1.71
N TYR A 218 -4.20 -21.51 -0.94
CA TYR A 218 -2.87 -22.06 -0.68
C TYR A 218 -2.96 -23.25 0.28
N ALA A 219 -2.42 -24.39 -0.15
CA ALA A 219 -2.48 -25.64 0.60
C ALA A 219 -1.36 -25.78 1.66
N GLY A 220 -0.46 -24.80 1.81
CA GLY A 220 0.78 -25.00 2.58
C GLY A 220 1.77 -25.88 1.82
N GLY A 221 2.86 -26.29 2.48
CA GLY A 221 3.73 -27.36 1.97
C GLY A 221 4.58 -26.98 0.77
N GLY A 222 5.21 -25.80 0.78
CA GLY A 222 6.33 -25.57 -0.15
C GLY A 222 7.39 -26.64 0.09
N SER A 223 7.79 -27.37 -0.96
CA SER A 223 8.78 -28.47 -1.00
C SER A 223 10.18 -28.16 -0.45
N GLU A 224 10.33 -27.04 0.25
CA GLU A 224 11.56 -26.44 0.75
C GLU A 224 11.45 -26.00 2.23
N GLY A 225 10.37 -26.37 2.96
CA GLY A 225 10.29 -26.19 4.41
C GLY A 225 10.01 -24.76 4.89
N TRP A 226 9.33 -23.95 4.08
CA TRP A 226 9.00 -22.56 4.41
C TRP A 226 7.66 -22.44 5.13
N GLU A 227 7.59 -21.54 6.10
CA GLU A 227 6.41 -21.37 6.92
C GLU A 227 5.34 -20.52 6.21
N THR A 228 4.08 -20.87 6.41
CA THR A 228 2.95 -20.16 5.83
C THR A 228 2.65 -18.91 6.65
N CYS A 229 2.88 -17.75 6.04
CA CYS A 229 2.60 -16.44 6.59
C CYS A 229 2.59 -15.37 5.51
N VAL A 230 2.20 -14.16 5.91
CA VAL A 230 2.28 -12.93 5.15
C VAL A 230 3.38 -12.03 5.72
N HIS A 231 4.32 -11.65 4.86
CA HIS A 231 5.32 -10.63 5.12
C HIS A 231 4.84 -9.32 4.51
N THR A 232 4.50 -8.34 5.35
CA THR A 232 4.11 -7.02 4.89
C THR A 232 5.34 -6.22 4.49
N MET A 233 5.30 -5.61 3.32
CA MET A 233 6.38 -4.78 2.85
C MET A 233 5.86 -3.42 2.36
N ILE A 234 6.62 -2.37 2.63
CA ILE A 234 6.37 -1.01 2.17
C ILE A 234 7.65 -0.44 1.57
N THR A 235 7.52 0.52 0.66
CA THR A 235 8.68 1.28 0.14
C THR A 235 8.74 2.66 0.76
N SER A 236 9.96 3.20 0.89
CA SER A 236 10.17 4.55 1.37
C SER A 236 11.41 5.17 0.73
N ASN A 237 11.32 6.47 0.41
CA ASN A 237 12.47 7.30 0.03
C ASN A 237 13.13 7.98 1.25
N GLY A 238 12.65 7.73 2.47
CA GLY A 238 13.17 8.32 3.70
C GLY A 238 12.86 9.82 3.87
N SER A 239 11.93 10.38 3.08
CA SER A 239 11.46 11.75 3.27
C SER A 239 10.69 11.90 4.58
N PRO A 240 10.67 13.11 5.19
CA PRO A 240 9.88 13.33 6.41
C PRO A 240 8.40 12.96 6.24
N TYR A 241 7.83 13.21 5.05
CA TYR A 241 6.46 12.85 4.71
C TYR A 241 6.21 11.34 4.76
N MET A 242 7.05 10.53 4.10
CA MET A 242 6.89 9.08 4.17
C MET A 242 7.24 8.53 5.55
N ASN A 243 8.15 9.16 6.30
CA ASN A 243 8.58 8.67 7.60
C ASN A 243 7.48 8.74 8.66
N TRP A 244 6.71 9.82 8.74
CA TRP A 244 5.60 9.88 9.71
C TRP A 244 4.49 8.87 9.36
N GLN A 245 4.20 8.71 8.07
CA GLN A 245 3.24 7.71 7.57
C GLN A 245 3.70 6.28 7.90
N THR A 246 4.97 5.97 7.64
CA THR A 246 5.58 4.67 7.94
C THR A 246 5.46 4.32 9.43
N ARG A 247 5.67 5.28 10.33
CA ARG A 247 5.50 5.04 11.79
C ARG A 247 4.07 4.62 12.12
N ILE A 248 3.07 5.34 11.59
CA ILE A 248 1.66 5.02 11.86
C ILE A 248 1.28 3.68 11.23
N PHE A 249 1.68 3.44 9.99
CA PHE A 249 1.45 2.17 9.31
C PHE A 249 2.03 1.00 10.12
N TYR A 250 3.28 1.10 10.58
CA TYR A 250 3.92 0.06 11.39
C TYR A 250 3.25 -0.14 12.75
N GLU A 251 2.83 0.93 13.44
CA GLU A 251 2.09 0.80 14.70
C GLU A 251 0.71 0.12 14.50
N THR A 252 -0.01 0.46 13.44
CA THR A 252 -1.29 -0.23 13.13
C THR A 252 -1.07 -1.67 12.67
N TRP A 253 0.01 -1.94 11.92
CA TRP A 253 0.42 -3.29 11.54
C TRP A 253 0.69 -4.15 12.77
N LYS A 254 1.46 -3.66 13.76
CA LYS A 254 1.73 -4.41 15.00
C LYS A 254 0.44 -4.78 15.73
N LYS A 255 -0.53 -3.86 15.79
CA LYS A 255 -1.84 -4.11 16.41
C LYS A 255 -2.59 -5.22 15.67
N ALA A 256 -2.73 -5.10 14.35
CA ALA A 256 -3.40 -6.11 13.53
C ALA A 256 -2.69 -7.47 13.58
N ALA A 257 -1.36 -7.48 13.53
CA ALA A 257 -0.57 -8.69 13.58
C ALA A 257 -0.65 -9.38 14.96
N SER A 258 -0.93 -8.64 16.03
CA SER A 258 -1.15 -9.18 17.38
C SER A 258 -2.53 -9.81 17.60
N GLU A 259 -3.44 -9.69 16.62
CA GLU A 259 -4.75 -10.33 16.70
C GLU A 259 -4.62 -11.86 16.66
N LYS A 260 -5.59 -12.52 17.30
CA LYS A 260 -5.64 -13.97 17.33
C LYS A 260 -5.68 -14.53 15.90
N ASP A 261 -4.88 -15.57 15.67
CA ASP A 261 -4.78 -16.27 14.38
C ASP A 261 -4.32 -15.37 13.22
N SER A 262 -3.70 -14.22 13.51
CA SER A 262 -3.17 -13.34 12.47
C SER A 262 -2.13 -14.04 11.61
N ILE A 263 -2.25 -13.88 10.30
CA ILE A 263 -1.28 -14.38 9.32
C ILE A 263 -0.10 -13.43 9.09
N LEU A 264 -0.14 -12.23 9.66
CA LEU A 264 0.92 -11.24 9.57
C LEU A 264 2.05 -11.63 10.53
N ARG A 265 3.21 -11.99 10.00
CA ARG A 265 4.34 -12.47 10.81
C ARG A 265 5.63 -11.71 10.57
N ARG A 266 5.73 -10.96 9.46
CA ARG A 266 6.92 -10.18 9.14
C ARG A 266 6.60 -8.82 8.56
N PHE A 267 7.51 -7.89 8.80
CA PHE A 267 7.43 -6.54 8.28
C PHE A 267 8.80 -6.11 7.78
N THR A 268 8.88 -5.56 6.56
CA THR A 268 10.09 -4.88 6.09
C THR A 268 9.75 -3.57 5.39
N ARG A 269 10.42 -2.50 5.82
CA ARG A 269 10.50 -1.27 5.05
C ARG A 269 11.65 -1.35 4.07
N VAL A 270 11.37 -1.25 2.78
CA VAL A 270 12.39 -1.16 1.72
C VAL A 270 12.75 0.31 1.50
N LEU A 271 13.91 0.72 2.01
CA LEU A 271 14.42 2.08 1.90
C LEU A 271 15.31 2.20 0.65
N HIS A 272 14.84 2.93 -0.36
CA HIS A 272 15.60 3.19 -1.59
C HIS A 272 16.31 4.54 -1.54
N ARG A 273 17.36 4.61 -0.72
CA ARG A 273 18.11 5.84 -0.42
C ARG A 273 19.58 5.54 -0.20
N SER A 274 20.46 6.45 -0.62
CA SER A 274 21.92 6.29 -0.46
C SER A 274 22.40 6.40 1.00
N THR A 275 21.56 6.96 1.88
CA THR A 275 21.86 7.18 3.30
C THR A 275 20.81 6.58 4.21
N GLU A 276 21.23 6.21 5.41
CA GLU A 276 20.33 5.80 6.49
C GLU A 276 19.48 6.97 6.99
N ASP A 277 18.29 6.65 7.50
CA ASP A 277 17.42 7.62 8.16
C ASP A 277 17.12 7.23 9.62
N GLU A 278 16.37 8.09 10.31
CA GLU A 278 16.04 7.92 11.73
C GLU A 278 15.22 6.66 12.05
N LEU A 279 14.54 6.06 11.05
CA LEU A 279 13.65 4.92 11.26
C LEU A 279 14.39 3.58 11.19
N MET A 280 15.64 3.55 10.73
CA MET A 280 16.46 2.34 10.69
C MET A 280 16.53 1.62 12.04
N LYS A 281 16.43 2.37 13.16
CA LYS A 281 16.49 1.83 14.52
C LYS A 281 15.13 1.41 15.09
N LEU A 282 14.03 1.79 14.43
CA LEU A 282 12.67 1.64 14.94
C LEU A 282 11.85 0.63 14.14
N ILE A 283 12.12 0.53 12.85
CA ILE A 283 11.33 -0.27 11.92
C ILE A 283 12.29 -1.19 11.16
N PRO A 284 12.03 -2.51 11.11
CA PRO A 284 12.84 -3.42 10.31
C PRO A 284 12.97 -2.90 8.89
N THR A 285 14.19 -2.59 8.48
CA THR A 285 14.46 -1.90 7.22
C THR A 285 15.52 -2.64 6.43
N TRP A 286 15.22 -2.88 5.16
CA TRP A 286 16.20 -3.30 4.17
C TRP A 286 16.51 -2.11 3.26
N ARG A 287 17.77 -1.65 3.25
CA ARG A 287 18.20 -0.48 2.49
C ARG A 287 18.89 -0.90 1.20
N VAL A 288 18.56 -0.22 0.12
CA VAL A 288 19.20 -0.36 -1.18
C VAL A 288 19.68 0.99 -1.70
N ASP A 289 20.83 0.98 -2.34
CA ASP A 289 21.35 2.16 -3.03
C ASP A 289 20.50 2.42 -4.30
N PRO A 290 19.90 3.62 -4.46
CA PRO A 290 19.10 3.95 -5.63
C PRO A 290 19.96 4.05 -6.89
N THR A 291 19.39 3.80 -8.08
CA THR A 291 20.09 4.16 -9.34
C THR A 291 20.12 5.68 -9.52
N HIS A 292 19.07 6.35 -9.05
CA HIS A 292 18.90 7.79 -9.17
C HIS A 292 19.27 8.49 -7.86
N LYS A 293 20.57 8.54 -7.56
CA LYS A 293 21.08 9.15 -6.30
C LYS A 293 20.76 10.63 -6.16
N ASP A 294 20.50 11.32 -7.26
CA ASP A 294 19.99 12.69 -7.28
C ASP A 294 18.62 12.81 -6.60
N CYS A 295 17.81 11.74 -6.61
CA CYS A 295 16.49 11.68 -5.99
C CYS A 295 16.52 11.55 -4.45
N ASP A 296 17.70 11.42 -3.82
CA ASP A 296 17.86 11.45 -2.34
C ASP A 296 17.47 12.80 -1.72
N VAL A 297 17.54 13.88 -2.50
CA VAL A 297 17.20 15.25 -2.07
C VAL A 297 15.89 15.70 -2.70
N TYR A 298 15.76 15.58 -4.01
CA TYR A 298 14.56 15.95 -4.75
C TYR A 298 14.50 15.17 -6.06
N CYS A 299 13.30 14.70 -6.40
CA CYS A 299 12.99 14.02 -7.64
C CYS A 299 11.62 14.53 -8.11
N ASP A 300 11.47 14.77 -9.41
CA ASP A 300 10.16 15.04 -10.01
C ASP A 300 9.24 13.80 -9.94
N TYR A 301 9.84 12.62 -9.75
CA TYR A 301 9.13 11.37 -9.52
C TYR A 301 9.74 10.54 -8.39
N ALA A 302 9.20 10.74 -7.19
CA ALA A 302 9.75 10.19 -5.95
C ALA A 302 9.78 8.65 -5.87
N VAL A 303 9.04 7.95 -6.74
CA VAL A 303 8.89 6.48 -6.72
C VAL A 303 9.67 5.79 -7.85
N LYS A 304 10.56 6.51 -8.53
CA LYS A 304 11.35 6.00 -9.66
C LYS A 304 12.12 4.71 -9.36
N ASP A 305 12.76 4.64 -8.20
CA ASP A 305 13.57 3.48 -7.77
C ASP A 305 12.75 2.35 -7.11
N ARG A 306 11.44 2.56 -6.88
CA ARG A 306 10.57 1.64 -6.12
C ARG A 306 10.59 0.22 -6.67
N ALA A 307 10.28 0.07 -7.96
CA ALA A 307 10.14 -1.24 -8.58
C ALA A 307 11.46 -2.03 -8.53
N ARG A 308 12.58 -1.36 -8.82
CA ARG A 308 13.93 -1.94 -8.74
C ARG A 308 14.31 -2.31 -7.31
N ALA A 309 13.96 -1.48 -6.33
CA ALA A 309 14.20 -1.76 -4.92
C ALA A 309 13.42 -3.00 -4.45
N ILE A 310 12.16 -3.14 -4.86
CA ILE A 310 11.33 -4.31 -4.56
C ILE A 310 11.90 -5.57 -5.21
N TYR A 311 12.34 -5.49 -6.47
CA TYR A 311 12.98 -6.61 -7.16
C TYR A 311 14.26 -7.08 -6.44
N GLN A 312 15.15 -6.17 -6.07
CA GLN A 312 16.36 -6.56 -5.36
C GLN A 312 16.05 -7.14 -3.97
N TRP A 313 15.07 -6.56 -3.26
CA TRP A 313 14.64 -7.08 -1.97
C TRP A 313 14.02 -8.48 -2.09
N SER A 314 13.19 -8.73 -3.13
CA SER A 314 12.50 -10.03 -3.32
C SER A 314 13.48 -11.19 -3.51
N GLN A 315 14.69 -10.92 -3.99
CA GLN A 315 15.75 -11.92 -4.14
C GLN A 315 16.43 -12.30 -2.81
N THR A 316 16.26 -11.51 -1.76
CA THR A 316 16.95 -11.70 -0.47
C THR A 316 16.33 -12.80 0.38
N GLN A 317 17.09 -13.27 1.38
CA GLN A 317 16.56 -14.20 2.39
C GLN A 317 15.50 -13.58 3.30
N ASP A 318 15.44 -12.25 3.39
CA ASP A 318 14.41 -11.55 4.17
C ASP A 318 13.02 -11.72 3.53
N ALA A 319 12.91 -11.45 2.23
CA ALA A 319 11.66 -11.63 1.49
C ALA A 319 11.19 -13.09 1.39
N LYS A 320 12.12 -14.05 1.55
CA LYS A 320 11.85 -15.49 1.40
C LYS A 320 11.32 -16.15 2.68
N GLN A 321 11.27 -15.42 3.80
CA GLN A 321 10.87 -15.96 5.10
C GLN A 321 9.38 -16.36 5.21
N CYS A 322 8.50 -15.74 4.41
CA CYS A 322 7.09 -16.08 4.37
C CYS A 322 6.69 -16.59 2.98
N SER A 323 5.63 -17.39 2.92
CA SER A 323 5.02 -17.82 1.66
C SER A 323 4.49 -16.66 0.80
N HIS A 324 4.00 -15.59 1.43
CA HIS A 324 3.28 -14.51 0.78
C HIS A 324 3.79 -13.15 1.20
N ILE A 325 3.71 -12.20 0.28
CA ILE A 325 4.04 -10.80 0.50
C ILE A 325 2.77 -9.97 0.40
N LEU A 326 2.54 -9.11 1.38
CA LEU A 326 1.57 -8.01 1.29
C LEU A 326 2.34 -6.73 0.99
N MET A 327 2.34 -6.31 -0.28
CA MET A 327 2.86 -5.00 -0.66
C MET A 327 1.83 -3.94 -0.32
N ALA A 328 2.27 -2.90 0.38
CA ALA A 328 1.43 -1.79 0.84
C ALA A 328 2.13 -0.43 0.62
N GLU A 329 1.35 0.64 0.73
CA GLU A 329 1.85 2.01 0.74
C GLU A 329 1.85 2.58 2.16
N THR A 330 2.70 3.58 2.40
CA THR A 330 2.87 4.17 3.74
C THR A 330 1.62 4.88 4.24
N ASP A 331 0.74 5.33 3.34
CA ASP A 331 -0.49 6.05 3.64
C ASP A 331 -1.69 5.15 3.97
N TYR A 332 -1.48 3.82 4.03
CA TYR A 332 -2.51 2.87 4.45
C TYR A 332 -2.60 2.76 5.98
N LEU A 333 -3.65 2.10 6.47
CA LEU A 333 -3.81 1.74 7.88
C LEU A 333 -4.35 0.33 7.98
N PHE A 334 -3.82 -0.45 8.93
CA PHE A 334 -4.48 -1.68 9.33
C PHE A 334 -5.57 -1.38 10.35
N ILE A 335 -6.80 -1.81 10.04
CA ILE A 335 -7.93 -1.78 10.97
C ILE A 335 -8.06 -3.11 11.72
N ARG A 336 -7.68 -4.20 11.06
CA ARG A 336 -7.67 -5.58 11.57
C ARG A 336 -6.68 -6.43 10.80
N SER A 337 -6.36 -7.62 11.31
CA SER A 337 -5.62 -8.62 10.55
C SER A 337 -6.39 -8.99 9.27
N PRO A 338 -5.72 -9.18 8.11
CA PRO A 338 -6.36 -9.80 6.97
C PRO A 338 -6.78 -11.24 7.31
N PRO A 339 -7.88 -11.73 6.72
CA PRO A 339 -8.29 -13.12 6.89
C PRO A 339 -7.30 -14.07 6.18
N PRO A 340 -7.11 -15.31 6.67
CA PRO A 340 -6.31 -16.34 6.00
C PRO A 340 -6.63 -16.54 4.51
N SER A 341 -7.87 -16.29 4.08
CA SER A 341 -8.32 -16.43 2.70
C SER A 341 -7.57 -15.55 1.68
N VAL A 342 -6.82 -14.53 2.11
CA VAL A 342 -5.97 -13.73 1.21
C VAL A 342 -4.72 -14.48 0.71
N VAL A 343 -4.42 -15.65 1.28
CA VAL A 343 -3.28 -16.49 0.94
C VAL A 343 -3.68 -17.46 -0.17
N LEU A 344 -3.36 -17.11 -1.41
CA LEU A 344 -3.76 -17.82 -2.62
C LEU A 344 -2.68 -18.79 -3.12
N ALA A 345 -3.06 -19.74 -3.97
CA ALA A 345 -2.09 -20.56 -4.67
C ALA A 345 -1.18 -19.71 -5.57
N LYS A 346 0.03 -20.24 -5.85
CA LYS A 346 0.94 -19.67 -6.85
C LYS A 346 0.21 -19.42 -8.17
N GLY A 347 0.50 -18.29 -8.80
CA GLY A 347 -0.16 -17.83 -10.01
C GLY A 347 -1.47 -17.08 -9.76
N PHE A 348 -1.78 -16.70 -8.52
CA PHE A 348 -2.93 -15.88 -8.18
C PHE A 348 -2.55 -14.82 -7.13
N SER A 349 -3.14 -13.63 -7.21
CA SER A 349 -2.96 -12.58 -6.20
C SER A 349 -4.26 -11.83 -5.92
N TYR A 350 -4.35 -11.25 -4.73
CA TYR A 350 -5.35 -10.23 -4.44
C TYR A 350 -4.74 -8.86 -4.69
N GLY A 351 -5.35 -8.11 -5.61
CA GLY A 351 -5.00 -6.71 -5.89
C GLY A 351 -6.20 -5.80 -5.74
N PHE A 352 -5.98 -4.58 -5.25
CA PHE A 352 -7.03 -3.57 -5.25
C PHE A 352 -7.38 -3.13 -6.67
N MET A 353 -8.66 -2.93 -6.98
CA MET A 353 -9.08 -2.46 -8.29
C MET A 353 -8.94 -0.93 -8.40
N PHE A 354 -8.04 -0.46 -9.25
CA PHE A 354 -7.97 0.94 -9.68
C PHE A 354 -8.70 1.12 -11.01
N GLY A 355 -9.99 1.47 -10.95
CA GLY A 355 -10.83 1.60 -12.14
C GLY A 355 -10.36 2.62 -13.19
N TYR A 356 -9.44 3.52 -12.84
CA TYR A 356 -8.81 4.46 -13.78
C TYR A 356 -7.61 3.88 -14.56
N ILE A 357 -7.14 2.69 -14.20
CA ILE A 357 -6.12 1.95 -14.97
C ILE A 357 -6.86 1.22 -16.09
N VAL A 358 -6.94 1.84 -17.27
CA VAL A 358 -7.64 1.26 -18.44
C VAL A 358 -6.72 1.32 -19.65
N PRO A 359 -5.81 0.35 -19.84
CA PRO A 359 -4.78 0.40 -20.88
C PRO A 359 -5.32 0.51 -22.31
N SER A 360 -6.52 0.00 -22.57
CA SER A 360 -7.19 0.03 -23.86
C SER A 360 -7.90 1.37 -24.16
N TYR A 361 -8.05 2.26 -23.18
CA TYR A 361 -8.74 3.53 -23.35
C TYR A 361 -7.99 4.44 -24.33
N PRO A 362 -8.67 5.18 -25.24
CA PRO A 362 -8.01 5.92 -26.32
C PRO A 362 -6.90 6.88 -25.87
N ASN A 363 -7.05 7.53 -24.71
CA ASN A 363 -6.05 8.46 -24.19
C ASN A 363 -4.84 7.76 -23.54
N ALA A 364 -5.03 6.54 -23.01
CA ALA A 364 -3.97 5.72 -22.40
C ALA A 364 -3.21 4.92 -23.46
N LYS A 365 -3.91 4.49 -24.52
CA LYS A 365 -3.41 3.55 -25.54
C LYS A 365 -2.05 3.91 -26.15
N PRO A 366 -1.73 5.18 -26.48
CA PRO A 366 -0.42 5.51 -27.02
C PRO A 366 0.74 5.11 -26.10
N ALA A 367 0.64 5.40 -24.79
CA ALA A 367 1.65 5.00 -23.82
C ALA A 367 1.58 3.51 -23.48
N SER A 368 0.38 2.92 -23.50
CA SER A 368 0.22 1.47 -23.29
C SER A 368 1.00 0.65 -24.31
N LEU A 369 0.97 1.04 -25.59
CA LEU A 369 1.67 0.32 -26.67
C LEU A 369 3.20 0.43 -26.58
N GLU A 370 3.74 1.38 -25.79
CA GLU A 370 5.18 1.46 -25.53
C GLU A 370 5.60 0.54 -24.38
N LEU A 371 4.71 0.26 -23.42
CA LEU A 371 5.00 -0.59 -22.25
C LEU A 371 4.46 -2.02 -22.37
N HIS A 372 3.70 -2.35 -23.42
CA HIS A 372 3.00 -3.63 -23.55
C HIS A 372 3.00 -4.15 -24.98
N ASP A 373 3.38 -5.42 -25.16
CA ASP A 373 3.39 -6.09 -26.45
C ASP A 373 2.14 -6.99 -26.57
N GLU A 374 1.16 -6.59 -27.39
CA GLU A 374 -0.08 -7.36 -27.52
C GLU A 374 0.11 -8.75 -28.15
N ALA A 375 1.15 -8.94 -28.98
CA ALA A 375 1.44 -10.22 -29.60
C ALA A 375 2.05 -11.21 -28.60
N LYS A 376 2.89 -10.72 -27.69
CA LYS A 376 3.57 -11.54 -26.67
C LYS A 376 2.76 -11.71 -25.38
N ASP A 377 2.21 -10.60 -24.88
CA ASP A 377 1.64 -10.48 -23.54
C ASP A 377 0.09 -10.58 -23.58
N GLY A 378 -0.52 -10.50 -24.76
CA GLY A 378 -1.98 -10.57 -24.97
C GLY A 378 -2.62 -9.19 -25.09
N PRO A 379 -3.92 -9.08 -25.40
CA PRO A 379 -4.53 -7.79 -25.74
C PRO A 379 -4.65 -6.86 -24.53
N LEU A 380 -4.59 -5.54 -24.77
CA LEU A 380 -4.61 -4.52 -23.71
C LEU A 380 -5.86 -4.56 -22.82
N LYS A 381 -6.99 -5.01 -23.36
CA LYS A 381 -8.26 -5.16 -22.63
C LYS A 381 -8.22 -6.25 -21.55
N ASP A 382 -7.25 -7.17 -21.63
CA ASP A 382 -7.10 -8.27 -20.68
C ASP A 382 -6.09 -7.93 -19.57
N VAL A 383 -5.49 -6.73 -19.59
CA VAL A 383 -4.58 -6.25 -18.55
C VAL A 383 -5.37 -5.87 -17.31
N TYR A 384 -5.02 -6.46 -16.16
CA TYR A 384 -5.74 -6.24 -14.91
C TYR A 384 -5.59 -4.82 -14.37
N GLN A 385 -6.68 -4.28 -13.82
CA GLN A 385 -6.77 -2.91 -13.31
C GLN A 385 -6.31 -2.80 -11.86
N THR A 386 -5.09 -3.25 -11.53
CA THR A 386 -4.72 -3.49 -10.11
C THR A 386 -3.61 -2.62 -9.55
N GLY A 387 -2.68 -2.11 -10.35
CA GLY A 387 -1.51 -1.38 -9.82
C GLY A 387 -0.68 -2.20 -8.81
N ASN A 388 0.39 -1.62 -8.30
CA ASN A 388 1.37 -2.34 -7.48
C ASN A 388 0.95 -2.54 -6.01
N ALA A 389 0.05 -1.75 -5.44
CA ALA A 389 -0.34 -1.86 -4.04
C ALA A 389 -1.77 -1.36 -3.77
N PRO A 390 -2.50 -1.94 -2.80
CA PRO A 390 -2.12 -3.13 -2.05
C PRO A 390 -2.19 -4.41 -2.91
N GLN A 391 -1.24 -5.31 -2.69
CA GLN A 391 -1.17 -6.61 -3.36
C GLN A 391 -0.78 -7.69 -2.35
N CYS A 392 -1.58 -8.74 -2.23
CA CYS A 392 -1.19 -9.98 -1.55
C CYS A 392 -0.86 -11.04 -2.60
N ILE A 393 0.42 -11.42 -2.68
CA ILE A 393 0.97 -12.25 -3.76
C ILE A 393 1.94 -13.28 -3.18
N HIS A 394 1.99 -14.47 -3.78
CA HIS A 394 3.01 -15.45 -3.42
C HIS A 394 4.42 -14.90 -3.73
N ARG A 395 5.40 -15.12 -2.84
CA ARG A 395 6.74 -14.52 -2.99
C ARG A 395 7.44 -14.84 -4.32
N ASP A 396 7.32 -16.07 -4.81
CA ASP A 396 7.93 -16.49 -6.08
C ASP A 396 7.31 -15.75 -7.28
N ASP A 397 6.01 -15.45 -7.21
CA ASP A 397 5.33 -14.66 -8.24
C ASP A 397 5.72 -13.19 -8.17
N LEU A 398 5.94 -12.65 -6.96
CA LEU A 398 6.51 -11.31 -6.79
C LEU A 398 7.92 -11.23 -7.38
N GLU A 399 8.80 -12.20 -7.11
CA GLU A 399 10.17 -12.23 -7.65
C GLU A 399 10.15 -12.12 -9.19
N ARG A 400 9.26 -12.89 -9.83
CA ARG A 400 9.05 -12.87 -11.29
C ARG A 400 8.49 -11.54 -11.81
N VAL A 401 7.41 -11.02 -11.20
CA VAL A 401 6.75 -9.79 -11.69
C VAL A 401 7.58 -8.56 -11.39
N SER A 402 8.24 -8.49 -10.24
CA SER A 402 9.04 -7.32 -9.84
C SER A 402 10.22 -7.07 -10.78
N GLU A 403 10.83 -8.12 -11.35
CA GLU A 403 11.87 -7.99 -12.38
C GLU A 403 11.35 -7.25 -13.62
N VAL A 404 10.25 -7.74 -14.19
CA VAL A 404 9.64 -7.17 -15.39
C VAL A 404 9.08 -5.78 -15.10
N TRP A 405 8.53 -5.57 -13.91
CA TRP A 405 8.04 -4.28 -13.46
C TRP A 405 9.16 -3.24 -13.39
N ALA A 406 10.30 -3.58 -12.80
CA ALA A 406 11.47 -2.70 -12.75
C ALA A 406 11.92 -2.29 -14.16
N GLN A 407 11.99 -3.24 -15.11
CA GLN A 407 12.33 -2.95 -16.50
C GLN A 407 11.32 -2.01 -17.18
N LYS A 408 10.02 -2.21 -16.96
CA LYS A 408 8.96 -1.36 -17.54
C LYS A 408 8.95 0.04 -16.93
N VAL A 409 9.26 0.19 -15.64
CA VAL A 409 9.44 1.51 -15.01
C VAL A 409 10.62 2.24 -15.67
N GLU A 410 11.79 1.61 -15.78
CA GLU A 410 12.96 2.22 -16.43
C GLU A 410 12.67 2.61 -17.89
N LEU A 411 12.00 1.74 -18.65
CA LEU A 411 11.55 2.07 -20.01
C LEU A 411 10.63 3.31 -20.01
N GLY A 412 9.65 3.36 -19.10
CA GLY A 412 8.74 4.49 -18.97
C GLY A 412 9.43 5.82 -18.67
N GLU A 413 10.53 5.80 -17.91
CA GLU A 413 11.31 7.01 -17.61
C GLU A 413 12.04 7.58 -18.84
N THR A 414 12.35 6.72 -19.82
CA THR A 414 12.96 7.13 -21.09
C THR A 414 11.94 7.65 -22.12
N SER A 415 10.64 7.45 -21.89
CA SER A 415 9.57 7.84 -22.81
C SER A 415 8.83 9.11 -22.36
N GLU A 416 8.89 10.16 -23.19
CA GLU A 416 8.08 11.37 -23.00
C GLU A 416 6.58 11.08 -23.13
N THR A 417 6.19 10.14 -24.00
CA THR A 417 4.79 9.73 -24.16
C THR A 417 4.27 9.13 -22.86
N VAL A 418 5.01 8.17 -22.28
CA VAL A 418 4.64 7.49 -21.03
C VAL A 418 4.55 8.49 -19.88
N LYS A 419 5.58 9.32 -19.71
CA LYS A 419 5.60 10.35 -18.66
C LYS A 419 4.43 11.33 -18.78
N LYS A 420 4.10 11.77 -20.00
CA LYS A 420 2.99 12.70 -20.24
C LYS A 420 1.61 12.06 -20.03
N VAL A 421 1.41 10.84 -20.54
CA VAL A 421 0.10 10.19 -20.55
C VAL A 421 -0.24 9.57 -19.20
N PHE A 422 0.69 8.83 -18.60
CA PHE A 422 0.46 8.16 -17.31
C PHE A 422 0.84 9.02 -16.11
N GLY A 423 1.72 10.02 -16.28
CA GLY A 423 2.06 10.95 -15.20
C GLY A 423 2.53 10.22 -13.94
N TRP A 424 1.89 10.55 -12.81
CA TRP A 424 2.25 9.98 -11.50
C TRP A 424 1.86 8.51 -11.32
N VAL A 425 0.94 7.96 -12.13
CA VAL A 425 0.45 6.57 -11.98
C VAL A 425 1.16 5.58 -12.92
N ARG A 426 2.29 5.98 -13.51
CA ARG A 426 3.01 5.17 -14.50
C ARG A 426 3.66 3.93 -13.91
N ASP A 427 4.05 3.94 -12.63
CA ASP A 427 4.51 2.73 -11.92
C ASP A 427 3.37 1.71 -11.75
N MET A 428 2.15 2.18 -11.48
CA MET A 428 0.96 1.33 -11.38
C MET A 428 0.61 0.68 -12.72
N TYR A 429 0.66 1.44 -13.83
CA TYR A 429 0.49 0.88 -15.18
C TYR A 429 1.60 -0.14 -15.49
N ALA A 430 2.86 0.19 -15.19
CA ALA A 430 3.98 -0.71 -15.39
C ALA A 430 3.82 -2.04 -14.63
N TRP A 431 3.26 -2.01 -13.41
CA TRP A 431 2.93 -3.22 -12.66
C TRP A 431 1.87 -4.06 -13.38
N SER A 432 0.75 -3.46 -13.77
CA SER A 432 -0.32 -4.18 -14.48
C SER A 432 0.19 -4.84 -15.76
N PHE A 433 1.04 -4.15 -16.52
CA PHE A 433 1.67 -4.73 -17.71
C PHE A 433 2.68 -5.84 -17.36
N ALA A 434 3.44 -5.70 -16.28
CA ALA A 434 4.37 -6.74 -15.83
C ALA A 434 3.64 -8.02 -15.41
N ALA A 435 2.54 -7.88 -14.66
CA ALA A 435 1.68 -9.01 -14.28
C ALA A 435 1.09 -9.72 -15.51
N ALA A 436 0.72 -8.97 -16.56
CA ALA A 436 0.22 -9.54 -17.81
C ALA A 436 1.30 -10.27 -18.64
N ALA A 437 2.56 -9.84 -18.54
CA ALA A 437 3.67 -10.34 -19.34
C ALA A 437 4.32 -11.62 -18.79
N VAL A 438 4.23 -11.87 -17.47
CA VAL A 438 4.85 -13.02 -16.81
C VAL A 438 4.08 -14.34 -17.12
N ARG A 439 4.81 -15.47 -17.27
CA ARG A 439 4.25 -16.79 -17.67
C ARG A 439 4.62 -17.91 -16.68
N PRO A 440 3.69 -18.76 -16.20
CA PRO A 440 2.25 -18.67 -16.40
C PRO A 440 1.72 -17.32 -15.89
N LYS A 441 0.63 -16.84 -16.50
CA LYS A 441 0.02 -15.57 -16.10
C LYS A 441 -0.49 -15.67 -14.66
N LEU A 442 -0.50 -14.53 -13.98
CA LEU A 442 -1.12 -14.35 -12.68
C LEU A 442 -2.66 -14.20 -12.76
#